data_AF-A0A8T0ABT2-F1
#
_entry.id   AF-A0A8T0ABT2-F1
#
_cell.length_a   1.000
_cell.length_b   1.000
_cell.length_c   1.000
_cell.angle_alpha   90.00
_cell.angle_beta   90.00
_cell.angle_gamma   90.00
#
_symmetry.space_group_name_H-M   'P 1'
#
loop_
_entity.id
_entity.type
_entity.pdbx_description
1 polymer ?
#
loop_
_entity_poly.entity_id
_entity_poly.type
_entity_poly.pdbx_seq_one_letter_code
_entity_poly.pdbx_strand_id
1 'polypeptide(L)'
;MTHNFLLLNSDKTEILLISPKTSTQKLLHFNLHLEGCTVTTSSTVKDLGVILDTHLSFKNHINQVTKTAFFHLRNIAKLRNILSISDAEKLVHAFMTSRLDYCNAFLSGCPALLINKLQ
;
A
#
# COMPACT_ATOMS: atom_id res chain seq x y z
N MET A 1 1.25 1.50 -34.52
CA MET A 1 2.42 1.33 -33.65
C MET A 1 2.63 2.63 -32.89
N THR A 2 2.70 2.59 -31.56
CA THR A 2 2.99 3.79 -30.75
C THR A 2 4.34 4.40 -31.14
N HIS A 3 4.51 5.70 -30.91
CA HIS A 3 5.72 6.46 -31.23
C HIS A 3 7.03 5.84 -30.70
N ASN A 4 6.96 5.01 -29.65
CA ASN A 4 8.10 4.39 -28.97
C ASN A 4 8.15 2.85 -29.11
N PHE A 5 7.37 2.25 -30.03
CA PHE A 5 7.31 0.79 -30.23
C PHE A 5 6.93 -0.04 -28.99
N LEU A 6 6.26 0.56 -28.00
CA LEU A 6 5.80 -0.12 -26.79
C LEU A 6 4.33 -0.53 -26.96
N LEU A 7 3.99 -1.72 -26.47
CA LEU A 7 2.62 -2.21 -26.41
C LEU A 7 2.17 -2.26 -24.95
N LEU A 8 0.95 -1.80 -24.67
CA LEU A 8 0.37 -1.91 -23.34
C LEU A 8 -0.02 -3.36 -23.07
N ASN A 9 0.34 -3.89 -21.90
CA ASN A 9 -0.12 -5.22 -21.51
C ASN A 9 -1.49 -5.09 -20.83
N SER A 10 -2.56 -5.21 -21.60
CA SER A 10 -3.93 -5.05 -21.10
C SER A 10 -4.27 -6.03 -19.97
N ASP A 11 -3.78 -7.27 -20.04
CA ASP A 11 -4.04 -8.30 -19.03
C ASP A 11 -3.38 -8.01 -17.67
N LYS A 12 -2.33 -7.18 -17.66
CA LYS A 12 -1.63 -6.74 -16.44
C LYS A 12 -1.98 -5.32 -16.01
N THR A 13 -2.89 -4.66 -16.72
CA THR A 13 -3.26 -3.27 -16.44
C THR A 13 -4.38 -3.23 -15.40
N GLU A 14 -4.17 -2.51 -14.31
CA GLU A 14 -5.19 -2.25 -13.29
C GLU A 14 -5.64 -0.78 -13.37
N ILE A 15 -6.91 -0.52 -13.04
CA ILE A 15 -7.46 0.84 -13.01
C ILE A 15 -7.94 1.15 -11.60
N LEU A 16 -7.40 2.23 -11.02
CA LEU A 16 -7.93 2.84 -9.82
C LEU A 16 -8.65 4.13 -10.19
N LEU A 17 -9.92 4.22 -9.85
CA LEU A 17 -10.67 5.45 -9.98
C LEU A 17 -10.67 6.23 -8.66
N ILE A 18 -10.08 7.42 -8.67
CA ILE A 18 -10.03 8.31 -7.52
C ILE A 18 -11.15 9.33 -7.61
N SER A 19 -12.03 9.37 -6.59
CA SER A 19 -13.12 10.34 -6.54
C SER A 19 -13.53 10.72 -5.10
N PRO A 20 -14.07 11.93 -4.89
CA PRO A 20 -14.72 12.29 -3.63
C PRO A 20 -15.86 11.32 -3.32
N LYS A 21 -16.04 10.98 -2.04
CA LYS A 21 -17.08 10.04 -1.56
C LYS A 21 -18.49 10.37 -2.05
N THR A 22 -18.78 11.64 -2.26
CA THR A 22 -20.07 12.16 -2.74
C THR A 22 -20.37 11.82 -4.21
N SER A 23 -19.34 11.54 -5.01
CA SER A 23 -19.46 11.29 -6.46
C SER A 23 -19.25 9.81 -6.84
N THR A 24 -18.83 8.98 -5.90
CA THR A 24 -18.35 7.62 -6.17
C THR A 24 -19.43 6.68 -6.70
N GLN A 25 -20.69 6.82 -6.23
CA GLN A 25 -21.79 5.94 -6.66
C GLN A 25 -22.04 5.97 -8.17
N LYS A 26 -21.75 7.09 -8.85
CA LYS A 26 -21.97 7.22 -10.30
C LYS A 26 -20.89 6.56 -11.16
N LEU A 27 -19.71 6.23 -10.60
CA LEU A 27 -18.58 5.70 -11.36
C LEU A 27 -18.12 4.29 -10.93
N LEU A 28 -18.86 3.60 -10.06
CA LEU A 28 -18.52 2.23 -9.62
C LEU A 28 -18.54 1.18 -10.76
N HIS A 29 -19.10 1.52 -11.93
CA HIS A 29 -19.18 0.63 -13.10
C HIS A 29 -18.43 1.19 -14.31
N PHE A 30 -17.32 1.90 -14.10
CA PHE A 30 -16.46 2.29 -15.20
C PHE A 30 -15.66 1.07 -15.69
N ASN A 31 -15.97 0.60 -16.89
CA ASN A 31 -15.21 -0.45 -17.57
C ASN A 31 -14.47 0.17 -18.74
N LEU A 32 -13.18 -0.13 -18.84
CA LEU A 32 -12.33 0.40 -19.89
C LEU A 32 -11.94 -0.74 -20.83
N HIS A 33 -12.29 -0.59 -22.10
CA HIS A 33 -11.95 -1.58 -23.13
C HIS A 33 -10.61 -1.21 -23.78
N LEU A 34 -9.61 -2.07 -23.64
CA LEU A 34 -8.28 -1.95 -24.23
C LEU A 34 -7.97 -3.18 -25.06
N GLU A 35 -7.70 -3.00 -26.35
CA GLU A 35 -7.17 -4.05 -27.24
C GLU A 35 -7.98 -5.37 -27.20
N GLY A 36 -9.29 -5.30 -26.95
CA GLY A 36 -10.18 -6.47 -26.84
C GLY A 36 -10.34 -7.04 -25.42
N CYS A 37 -9.57 -6.56 -24.45
CA CYS A 37 -9.71 -6.86 -23.03
C CYS A 37 -10.56 -5.81 -22.31
N THR A 38 -11.41 -6.24 -21.39
CA THR A 38 -12.15 -5.35 -20.48
C THR A 38 -11.40 -5.23 -19.17
N VAL A 39 -10.85 -4.06 -18.89
CA VAL A 39 -10.22 -3.74 -17.61
C VAL A 39 -11.26 -3.12 -16.70
N THR A 40 -11.54 -3.80 -15.58
CA THR A 40 -12.48 -3.34 -14.56
C THR A 40 -11.78 -2.45 -13.53
N THR A 41 -12.49 -1.47 -12.99
CA THR A 41 -11.99 -0.69 -11.85
C THR A 41 -11.78 -1.57 -10.62
N SER A 42 -10.61 -1.42 -9.99
CA SER A 42 -10.30 -2.04 -8.71
C SER A 42 -10.58 -1.08 -7.56
N SER A 43 -11.03 -1.62 -6.42
CA SER A 43 -11.25 -0.82 -5.20
C SER A 43 -9.93 -0.44 -4.52
N THR A 44 -8.87 -1.22 -4.76
CA THR A 44 -7.51 -0.93 -4.34
C THR A 44 -6.52 -1.38 -5.40
N VAL A 45 -5.42 -0.66 -5.57
CA VAL A 45 -4.28 -1.07 -6.41
C VAL A 45 -2.98 -0.96 -5.60
N LYS A 46 -1.96 -1.71 -6.02
CA LYS A 46 -0.64 -1.63 -5.43
C LYS A 46 0.32 -0.96 -6.40
N ASP A 47 0.77 0.24 -6.06
CA ASP A 47 1.76 0.98 -6.84
C ASP A 47 3.04 1.14 -6.02
N LEU A 48 4.16 0.70 -6.59
CA LEU A 48 5.47 0.70 -5.94
C LEU A 48 5.42 0.29 -4.45
N GLY A 49 4.71 -0.79 -4.11
CA GLY A 49 4.63 -1.24 -2.71
C GLY A 49 3.58 -0.56 -1.82
N VAL A 50 3.02 0.58 -2.24
CA VAL A 50 1.95 1.30 -1.54
C VAL A 50 0.59 0.80 -2.00
N ILE A 51 -0.35 0.64 -1.07
CA ILE A 51 -1.73 0.24 -1.40
C ILE A 51 -2.60 1.50 -1.42
N LEU A 52 -3.13 1.80 -2.60
CA LEU A 52 -3.98 2.95 -2.85
C LEU A 52 -5.43 2.48 -2.93
N ASP A 53 -6.34 3.14 -2.20
CA ASP A 53 -7.78 2.95 -2.31
C ASP A 53 -8.43 4.11 -3.06
N THR A 54 -9.65 3.91 -3.55
CA THR A 54 -10.42 4.90 -4.34
C THR A 54 -10.60 6.25 -3.66
N HIS A 55 -10.50 6.30 -2.33
CA HIS A 55 -10.64 7.51 -1.53
C HIS A 55 -9.32 8.03 -0.97
N LEU A 56 -8.18 7.44 -1.35
CA LEU A 56 -6.86 7.77 -0.81
C LEU A 56 -6.87 7.83 0.73
N SER A 57 -7.58 6.90 1.37
CA SER A 57 -7.63 6.80 2.83
C SER A 57 -6.40 6.11 3.42
N PHE A 58 -5.66 5.35 2.61
CA PHE A 58 -4.48 4.57 2.98
C PHE A 58 -4.70 3.57 4.12
N LYS A 59 -5.96 3.32 4.51
CA LYS A 59 -6.31 2.47 5.64
C LYS A 59 -5.79 1.04 5.45
N ASN A 60 -5.92 0.50 4.24
CA ASN A 60 -5.44 -0.84 3.92
C ASN A 60 -3.91 -0.93 3.97
N HIS A 61 -3.23 0.08 3.43
CA HIS A 61 -1.77 0.18 3.50
C HIS A 61 -1.29 0.24 4.95
N ILE A 62 -1.82 1.17 5.75
CA ILE A 62 -1.45 1.33 7.17
C ILE A 62 -1.70 0.04 7.94
N ASN A 63 -2.87 -0.58 7.79
CA ASN A 63 -3.18 -1.84 8.49
C ASN A 63 -2.19 -2.96 8.09
N GLN A 64 -1.79 -3.04 6.83
CA GLN A 64 -0.79 -4.02 6.38
C GLN A 64 0.59 -3.75 6.96
N VAL A 65 1.03 -2.49 6.98
CA VAL A 65 2.31 -2.09 7.59
C VAL A 65 2.30 -2.39 9.07
N THR A 66 1.27 -1.96 9.81
CA THR A 66 1.08 -2.26 11.24
C THR A 66 1.10 -3.76 11.51
N LYS A 67 0.33 -4.56 10.76
CA LYS A 67 0.29 -6.03 10.92
C LYS A 67 1.67 -6.66 10.72
N THR A 68 2.40 -6.22 9.70
CA THR A 68 3.74 -6.72 9.38
C THR A 68 4.75 -6.33 10.45
N ALA A 69 4.69 -5.08 10.94
CA ALA A 69 5.54 -4.59 12.01
C ALA A 69 5.31 -5.38 13.31
N PHE A 70 4.06 -5.59 13.73
CA PHE A 70 3.75 -6.42 14.91
C PHE A 70 4.18 -7.88 14.75
N PHE A 71 4.05 -8.45 13.56
CA PHE A 71 4.53 -9.80 13.29
C PHE A 71 6.04 -9.91 13.53
N HIS A 72 6.83 -8.99 12.97
CA HIS A 72 8.27 -8.96 13.19
C HIS A 72 8.64 -8.67 14.65
N LEU A 73 7.98 -7.70 15.28
CA LEU A 73 8.21 -7.37 16.69
C LEU A 73 7.97 -8.56 17.61
N ARG A 74 6.88 -9.32 17.38
CA ARG A 74 6.58 -10.54 18.15
C ARG A 74 7.66 -11.61 17.97
N ASN A 75 8.22 -11.74 16.78
CA ASN A 75 9.29 -12.69 16.52
C ASN A 75 10.61 -12.24 17.17
N ILE A 76 10.96 -10.96 17.11
CA ILE A 76 12.13 -10.40 17.80
C ILE A 76 11.98 -10.57 19.32
N ALA A 77 10.78 -10.32 19.86
CA ALA A 77 10.49 -10.51 21.29
C ALA A 77 10.71 -11.97 21.75
N LYS A 78 10.36 -12.96 20.91
CA LYS A 78 10.64 -14.37 21.20
C LYS A 78 12.13 -14.70 21.22
N LEU A 79 12.92 -14.03 20.38
CA LEU A 79 14.37 -14.20 20.31
C LEU A 79 15.13 -13.28 21.28
N ARG A 80 14.41 -12.47 22.09
CA ARG A 80 15.01 -11.42 22.91
C ARG A 80 16.03 -11.95 23.90
N ASN A 81 15.85 -13.16 24.42
CA ASN A 81 16.74 -13.81 25.39
C ASN A 81 18.09 -14.24 24.82
N ILE A 82 18.18 -14.43 23.50
CA ILE A 82 19.42 -14.84 22.81
C ILE A 82 20.09 -13.71 22.04
N LEU A 83 19.41 -12.57 21.89
CA LEU A 83 19.92 -11.41 21.15
C LEU A 83 20.62 -10.41 22.08
N SER A 84 21.75 -9.89 21.61
CA SER A 84 22.34 -8.67 22.15
C SER A 84 21.41 -7.47 21.90
N ILE A 85 21.55 -6.41 22.70
CA ILE A 85 20.77 -5.17 22.50
C ILE A 85 21.03 -4.59 21.12
N SER A 86 22.31 -4.54 20.69
CA SER A 86 22.70 -4.02 19.38
C SER A 86 22.13 -4.83 18.21
N ASP A 87 22.01 -6.15 18.34
CA ASP A 87 21.44 -6.97 17.27
C ASP A 87 19.92 -6.88 17.25
N ALA A 88 19.27 -6.80 18.42
CA ALA A 88 17.84 -6.51 18.50
C ALA A 88 17.49 -5.16 17.84
N GLU A 89 18.31 -4.12 18.08
CA GLU A 89 18.16 -2.81 17.46
C GLU A 89 18.29 -2.88 15.92
N LYS A 90 19.32 -3.57 15.41
CA LYS A 90 19.47 -3.82 13.96
C LYS A 90 18.24 -4.50 13.37
N LEU A 91 17.70 -5.51 14.04
CA LEU A 91 16.51 -6.23 13.57
C LEU A 91 15.27 -5.33 13.58
N VAL A 92 15.09 -4.51 14.61
CA VAL A 92 13.98 -3.54 14.68
C VAL A 92 14.09 -2.55 13.51
N HIS A 93 15.26 -1.97 13.26
CA HIS A 93 15.43 -1.04 12.14
C HIS A 93 15.24 -1.71 10.78
N ALA A 94 15.82 -2.90 10.58
CA ALA A 94 15.74 -3.63 9.31
C ALA A 94 14.31 -4.05 8.96
N PHE A 95 13.51 -4.50 9.94
CA PHE A 95 12.18 -5.05 9.69
C PHE A 95 11.02 -4.08 9.95
N MET A 96 11.20 -3.08 10.81
CA MET A 96 10.14 -2.14 11.20
C MET A 96 10.40 -0.75 10.64
N THR A 97 11.49 -0.09 11.06
CA THR A 97 11.79 1.31 10.67
C THR A 97 11.84 1.47 9.16
N SER A 98 12.54 0.57 8.45
CA SER A 98 12.61 0.60 6.98
C SER A 98 11.24 0.56 6.28
N ARG A 99 10.24 -0.09 6.88
CA ARG A 99 8.88 -0.21 6.33
C ARG A 99 8.00 0.98 6.70
N LEU A 100 8.24 1.57 7.87
CA LEU A 100 7.54 2.77 8.30
C LEU A 100 8.03 4.01 7.53
N ASP A 101 9.33 4.07 7.23
CA ASP A 101 9.93 5.16 6.45
C ASP A 101 9.60 5.06 4.97
N TYR A 102 9.33 3.85 4.46
CA TYR A 102 8.98 3.65 3.08
C TYR A 102 7.69 4.39 2.73
N CYS A 103 7.80 5.37 1.83
CA CYS A 103 6.66 6.16 1.36
C CYS A 103 5.91 6.90 2.49
N ASN A 104 6.60 7.26 3.58
CA ASN A 104 5.99 7.97 4.72
C ASN A 104 5.35 9.32 4.37
N ALA A 105 5.77 9.96 3.28
CA ALA A 105 5.14 11.19 2.76
C ALA A 105 3.63 11.01 2.48
N PHE A 106 3.18 9.81 2.10
CA PHE A 106 1.76 9.51 1.88
C PHE A 106 0.94 9.47 3.18
N LEU A 107 1.60 9.34 4.33
CA LEU A 107 0.94 9.41 5.63
C LEU A 107 0.61 10.86 6.02
N SER A 108 1.21 11.85 5.35
CA SER A 108 0.89 13.26 5.55
C SER A 108 -0.57 13.52 5.17
N GLY A 109 -1.36 14.04 6.11
CA GLY A 109 -2.80 14.29 5.93
C GLY A 109 -3.71 13.09 6.23
N CYS A 110 -3.16 11.94 6.63
CA CYS A 110 -3.97 10.85 7.15
C CYS A 110 -4.59 11.19 8.52
N PRO A 111 -5.77 10.65 8.87
CA PRO A 111 -6.35 10.84 10.20
C PRO A 111 -5.42 10.36 11.32
N ALA A 112 -5.34 11.13 12.40
CA ALA A 112 -4.49 10.80 13.56
C ALA A 112 -4.78 9.40 14.13
N LEU A 113 -6.04 8.95 14.11
CA LEU A 113 -6.42 7.60 14.55
C LEU A 113 -5.76 6.48 13.75
N LEU A 114 -5.47 6.71 12.45
CA LEU A 114 -4.75 5.76 11.62
C LEU A 114 -3.24 5.84 11.87
N ILE A 115 -2.70 7.06 11.98
CA ILE A 115 -1.27 7.28 12.25
C ILE A 115 -0.87 6.70 13.62
N ASN A 116 -1.72 6.83 14.64
CA ASN A 116 -1.51 6.25 15.97
C ASN A 116 -1.40 4.72 15.98
N LYS A 117 -1.75 4.02 14.90
CA LYS A 117 -1.49 2.58 14.79
C LYS A 117 -0.04 2.24 14.43
N LEU A 118 0.73 3.25 14.03
CA LEU A 118 2.13 3.13 13.62
C LEU A 118 3.10 3.62 14.71
N GLN A 119 2.59 4.25 15.77
CA GLN A 119 3.34 4.90 16.84
C GLN A 119 3.03 4.29 18.20
#